data_AF-A0AB38D375-F1
#
_entry.id   AF-A0AB38D375-F1
#
_cell.length_a   1.000
_cell.length_b   1.000
_cell.length_c   1.000
_cell.angle_alpha   90.00
_cell.angle_beta   90.00
_cell.angle_gamma   90.00
#
_symmetry.space_group_name_H-M   'P 1'
#
loop_
_entity.id
_entity.type
_entity.pdbx_description
1 polymer ?
#
loop_
_entity_poly.entity_id
_entity_poly.type
_entity_poly.pdbx_seq_one_letter_code
_entity_poly.pdbx_strand_id
1 'polypeptide(L)'
;MDTDRVIAAHRRAGQELAREQRPSTAGVILTGLCAEAAVRRRLGVTDVATDLEAIQELLCGDTLATAAASEVGVMTTLSVIAWAGKIEEWIDDRAQELLRLQELMPTAATDPAEQHIATAAMESVAAASDAATAMIAYAGAVAVARVRIGDAWEASTDENRDAVVAEVICGDPVWATAADELGAELRRDTAAWVHERWADIEERAAVLMQLAAAG
;
A
#
# COMPACT_ATOMS: atom_id res chain seq x y z
N MET A 1 13.92 9.48 -16.93
CA MET A 1 12.83 8.69 -16.33
C MET A 1 13.10 8.67 -14.84
N ASP A 2 12.15 9.10 -14.04
CA ASP A 2 12.28 9.19 -12.59
C ASP A 2 12.38 7.78 -11.98
N THR A 3 13.47 7.49 -11.27
CA THR A 3 13.75 6.18 -10.69
C THR A 3 12.64 5.73 -9.74
N ASP A 4 12.14 6.65 -8.91
CA ASP A 4 11.11 6.35 -7.92
C ASP A 4 9.78 6.02 -8.61
N ARG A 5 9.47 6.73 -9.69
CA ARG A 5 8.31 6.44 -10.53
C ARG A 5 8.38 5.05 -11.16
N VAL A 6 9.56 4.60 -11.61
CA VAL A 6 9.75 3.26 -12.19
C VAL A 6 9.56 2.19 -11.12
N ILE A 7 10.15 2.41 -9.94
CA ILE A 7 10.03 1.50 -8.79
C ILE A 7 8.57 1.36 -8.37
N ALA A 8 7.85 2.48 -8.21
CA ALA A 8 6.43 2.50 -7.87
C ALA A 8 5.57 1.79 -8.92
N ALA A 9 5.86 1.96 -10.21
CA ALA A 9 5.15 1.28 -11.28
C ALA A 9 5.32 -0.24 -11.25
N HIS A 10 6.52 -0.74 -10.93
CA HIS A 10 6.74 -2.20 -10.78
C HIS A 10 6.07 -2.76 -9.53
N ARG A 11 6.16 -2.04 -8.39
CA ARG A 11 5.43 -2.43 -7.17
C ARG A 11 3.94 -2.56 -7.47
N ARG A 12 3.38 -1.56 -8.14
CA ARG A 12 1.97 -1.53 -8.55
C ARG A 12 1.61 -2.66 -9.51
N ALA A 13 2.42 -2.90 -10.53
CA ALA A 13 2.22 -3.99 -11.49
C ALA A 13 2.16 -5.36 -10.80
N GLY A 14 3.08 -5.62 -9.87
CA GLY A 14 3.07 -6.85 -9.07
C GLY A 14 1.79 -7.00 -8.25
N GLN A 15 1.30 -5.92 -7.64
CA GLN A 15 0.05 -5.94 -6.87
C GLN A 15 -1.18 -6.18 -7.76
N GLU A 16 -1.26 -5.56 -8.92
CA GLU A 16 -2.38 -5.75 -9.86
C GLU A 16 -2.45 -7.18 -10.39
N LEU A 17 -1.32 -7.72 -10.85
CA LEU A 17 -1.23 -9.10 -11.33
C LEU A 17 -1.53 -10.12 -10.23
N ALA A 18 -1.06 -9.85 -9.00
CA ALA A 18 -1.44 -10.64 -7.84
C ALA A 18 -2.95 -10.63 -7.67
N ARG A 19 -3.58 -9.45 -7.56
CA ARG A 19 -5.02 -9.30 -7.34
C ARG A 19 -5.88 -10.05 -8.36
N GLU A 20 -5.46 -10.08 -9.64
CA GLU A 20 -6.15 -10.83 -10.71
C GLU A 20 -6.29 -12.35 -10.39
N GLN A 21 -5.35 -12.91 -9.63
CA GLN A 21 -5.36 -14.31 -9.18
C GLN A 21 -6.13 -14.53 -7.87
N ARG A 22 -6.75 -13.48 -7.31
CA ARG A 22 -7.48 -13.46 -6.03
C ARG A 22 -6.72 -13.96 -4.78
N PRO A 23 -5.46 -13.56 -4.56
CA PRO A 23 -4.76 -13.80 -3.30
C PRO A 23 -5.34 -12.93 -2.18
N SER A 24 -4.96 -13.23 -0.94
CA SER A 24 -5.20 -12.35 0.21
C SER A 24 -4.49 -11.01 0.04
N THR A 25 -4.88 -10.04 0.85
CA THR A 25 -4.24 -8.72 0.93
C THR A 25 -2.74 -8.85 1.16
N ALA A 26 -2.34 -9.74 2.07
CA ALA A 26 -0.93 -10.03 2.33
C ALA A 26 -0.18 -10.56 1.09
N GLY A 27 -0.81 -11.42 0.28
CA GLY A 27 -0.23 -11.90 -0.98
C GLY A 27 -0.05 -10.80 -2.03
N VAL A 28 -1.00 -9.87 -2.13
CA VAL A 28 -0.90 -8.70 -3.00
C VAL A 28 0.28 -7.81 -2.59
N ILE A 29 0.39 -7.50 -1.30
CA ILE A 29 1.48 -6.67 -0.75
C ILE A 29 2.83 -7.31 -1.02
N LEU A 30 3.00 -8.59 -0.66
CA LEU A 30 4.27 -9.30 -0.83
C LEU A 30 4.69 -9.43 -2.29
N THR A 31 3.73 -9.62 -3.22
CA THR A 31 4.06 -9.66 -4.65
C THR A 31 4.56 -8.30 -5.13
N GLY A 32 3.89 -7.22 -4.74
CA GLY A 32 4.36 -5.85 -5.04
C GLY A 32 5.76 -5.60 -4.50
N LEU A 33 6.02 -6.01 -3.26
CA LEU A 33 7.33 -5.91 -2.63
C LEU A 33 8.43 -6.66 -3.40
N CYS A 34 8.12 -7.87 -3.88
CA CYS A 34 9.05 -8.66 -4.69
C CYS A 34 9.35 -7.97 -6.04
N ALA A 35 8.33 -7.42 -6.69
CA ALA A 35 8.48 -6.66 -7.93
C ALA A 35 9.36 -5.41 -7.74
N GLU A 36 9.13 -4.70 -6.64
CA GLU A 36 9.96 -3.56 -6.22
C GLU A 36 11.42 -3.96 -5.96
N ALA A 37 11.65 -5.03 -5.19
CA ALA A 37 13.00 -5.52 -4.90
C ALA A 37 13.77 -5.87 -6.18
N ALA A 38 13.11 -6.59 -7.10
CA ALA A 38 13.70 -6.98 -8.38
C ALA A 38 14.12 -5.76 -9.21
N VAL A 39 13.23 -4.76 -9.35
CA VAL A 39 13.57 -3.56 -10.13
C VAL A 39 14.63 -2.69 -9.46
N ARG A 40 14.61 -2.53 -8.12
CA ARG A 40 15.65 -1.80 -7.38
C ARG A 40 17.03 -2.40 -7.61
N ARG A 41 17.12 -3.74 -7.60
CA ARG A 41 18.38 -4.45 -7.91
C ARG A 41 18.82 -4.23 -9.36
N ARG A 42 17.90 -4.38 -10.32
CA ARG A 42 18.22 -4.15 -11.75
C ARG A 42 18.69 -2.72 -12.04
N LEU A 43 18.15 -1.75 -11.32
CA LEU A 43 18.53 -0.33 -11.44
C LEU A 43 19.80 0.02 -10.66
N GLY A 44 20.34 -0.89 -9.84
CA GLY A 44 21.52 -0.63 -9.01
C GLY A 44 21.27 0.37 -7.88
N VAL A 45 20.03 0.44 -7.37
CA VAL A 45 19.63 1.36 -6.28
C VAL A 45 19.94 0.78 -4.91
N THR A 46 20.23 -0.51 -4.83
CA THR A 46 20.61 -1.21 -3.59
C THR A 46 21.99 -1.85 -3.76
N ASP A 47 22.78 -1.85 -2.68
CA ASP A 47 24.13 -2.44 -2.61
C ASP A 47 24.09 -3.94 -2.25
N VAL A 48 22.90 -4.52 -2.07
CA VAL A 48 22.75 -5.93 -1.68
C VAL A 48 23.09 -6.89 -2.81
N ALA A 49 23.58 -8.08 -2.44
CA ALA A 49 24.11 -9.06 -3.38
C ALA A 49 23.03 -9.98 -3.96
N THR A 50 21.88 -10.14 -3.28
CA THR A 50 20.84 -11.10 -3.66
C THR A 50 19.43 -10.50 -3.62
N ASP A 51 18.49 -11.09 -4.38
CA ASP A 51 17.07 -10.72 -4.33
C ASP A 51 16.48 -10.86 -2.91
N LEU A 52 16.92 -11.87 -2.16
CA LEU A 52 16.43 -12.11 -0.81
C LEU A 52 16.87 -11.01 0.17
N GLU A 53 18.10 -10.50 0.03
CA GLU A 53 18.58 -9.38 0.84
C GLU A 53 17.82 -8.09 0.52
N ALA A 54 17.53 -7.82 -0.76
CA ALA A 54 16.71 -6.68 -1.16
C ALA A 54 15.29 -6.77 -0.59
N ILE A 55 14.68 -7.95 -0.61
CA ILE A 55 13.36 -8.20 -0.02
C ILE A 55 13.42 -8.02 1.50
N GLN A 56 14.45 -8.53 2.17
CA GLN A 56 14.62 -8.39 3.62
C GLN A 56 14.77 -6.91 4.02
N GLU A 57 15.58 -6.13 3.30
CA GLU A 57 15.74 -4.69 3.51
C GLU A 57 14.38 -3.97 3.44
N LEU A 58 13.61 -4.25 2.39
CA LEU A 58 12.28 -3.66 2.22
C LEU A 58 11.29 -4.10 3.30
N LEU A 59 11.29 -5.37 3.69
CA LEU A 59 10.45 -5.85 4.79
C LEU A 59 10.72 -5.06 6.06
N CYS A 60 11.99 -4.87 6.42
CA CYS A 60 12.36 -4.11 7.62
C CYS A 60 11.96 -2.63 7.58
N GLY A 61 11.83 -2.04 6.38
CA GLY A 61 11.43 -0.64 6.18
C GLY A 61 9.94 -0.41 5.97
N ASP A 62 9.13 -1.47 5.78
CA ASP A 62 7.73 -1.38 5.41
C ASP A 62 6.86 -2.14 6.41
N THR A 63 6.19 -1.39 7.29
CA THR A 63 5.31 -1.93 8.34
C THR A 63 4.23 -2.84 7.76
N LEU A 64 3.63 -2.46 6.64
CA LEU A 64 2.56 -3.23 6.03
C LEU A 64 3.09 -4.54 5.42
N ALA A 65 4.27 -4.50 4.80
CA ALA A 65 4.92 -5.70 4.28
C ALA A 65 5.40 -6.65 5.40
N THR A 66 5.91 -6.11 6.51
CA THR A 66 6.26 -6.90 7.70
C THR A 66 5.03 -7.59 8.29
N ALA A 67 3.91 -6.87 8.42
CA ALA A 67 2.65 -7.46 8.88
C ALA A 67 2.18 -8.57 7.93
N ALA A 68 2.20 -8.32 6.62
CA ALA A 68 1.84 -9.30 5.60
C ALA A 68 2.69 -10.58 5.68
N ALA A 69 4.02 -10.44 5.79
CA ALA A 69 4.93 -11.58 5.92
C ALA A 69 4.70 -12.37 7.21
N SER A 70 4.43 -11.67 8.32
CA SER A 70 4.16 -12.29 9.62
C SER A 70 2.85 -13.07 9.60
N GLU A 71 1.80 -12.51 9.00
CA GLU A 71 0.47 -13.12 8.90
C GLU A 71 0.49 -14.43 8.10
N VAL A 72 1.13 -14.44 6.92
CA VAL A 72 1.10 -15.62 6.04
C VAL A 72 2.18 -16.66 6.37
N GLY A 73 3.19 -16.25 7.13
CA GLY A 73 4.32 -17.07 7.54
C GLY A 73 5.31 -17.40 6.42
N VAL A 74 6.49 -17.88 6.83
CA VAL A 74 7.66 -18.06 5.95
C VAL A 74 7.41 -18.90 4.70
N MET A 75 6.64 -19.99 4.79
CA MET A 75 6.42 -20.88 3.64
C MET A 75 5.58 -20.22 2.55
N THR A 76 4.56 -19.45 2.96
CA THR A 76 3.72 -18.70 2.03
C THR A 76 4.53 -17.54 1.43
N THR A 77 5.32 -16.83 2.25
CA THR A 77 6.24 -15.79 1.77
C THR A 77 7.18 -16.32 0.70
N LEU A 78 7.85 -17.46 0.93
CA LEU A 78 8.74 -18.09 -0.06
C LEU A 78 7.99 -18.52 -1.33
N SER A 79 6.74 -18.97 -1.19
CA SER A 79 5.90 -19.33 -2.34
C SER A 79 5.54 -18.11 -3.19
N VAL A 80 5.24 -16.97 -2.55
CA VAL A 80 4.99 -15.69 -3.22
C VAL A 80 6.25 -15.20 -3.93
N ILE A 81 7.42 -15.24 -3.28
CA ILE A 81 8.70 -14.87 -3.89
C ILE A 81 8.96 -15.71 -5.15
N ALA A 82 8.81 -17.04 -5.03
CA ALA A 82 9.00 -17.95 -6.15
C ALA A 82 8.00 -17.73 -7.28
N TRP A 83 6.76 -17.36 -6.96
CA TRP A 83 5.74 -17.04 -7.96
C TRP A 83 6.01 -15.70 -8.65
N ALA A 84 6.35 -14.65 -7.90
CA ALA A 84 6.71 -13.34 -8.44
C ALA A 84 7.88 -13.45 -9.42
N GLY A 85 8.91 -14.24 -9.11
CA GLY A 85 10.01 -14.52 -10.03
C GLY A 85 9.61 -15.27 -11.31
N LYS A 86 8.52 -16.06 -11.28
CA LYS A 86 7.99 -16.73 -12.49
C LYS A 86 7.21 -15.79 -13.41
N ILE A 87 6.65 -14.71 -12.87
CA ILE A 87 5.83 -13.75 -13.61
C ILE A 87 6.56 -12.42 -13.87
N GLU A 88 7.88 -12.37 -13.69
CA GLU A 88 8.69 -11.14 -13.80
C GLU A 88 8.49 -10.44 -15.16
N GLU A 89 8.46 -11.19 -16.26
CA GLU A 89 8.22 -10.63 -17.61
C GLU A 89 6.85 -9.94 -17.70
N TRP A 90 5.80 -10.52 -17.09
CA TRP A 90 4.46 -9.92 -17.08
C TRP A 90 4.41 -8.68 -16.19
N ILE A 91 5.14 -8.69 -15.07
CA ILE A 91 5.29 -7.53 -14.19
C ILE A 91 5.94 -6.38 -14.97
N ASP A 92 7.02 -6.66 -15.72
CA ASP A 92 7.72 -5.66 -16.51
C ASP A 92 6.82 -5.07 -17.61
N ASP A 93 6.09 -5.91 -18.34
CA ASP A 93 5.13 -5.47 -19.36
C ASP A 93 4.02 -4.58 -18.77
N ARG A 94 3.43 -4.98 -17.64
CA ARG A 94 2.39 -4.21 -16.94
C ARG A 94 2.95 -2.90 -16.38
N ALA A 95 4.17 -2.90 -15.84
CA ALA A 95 4.82 -1.69 -15.33
C ALA A 95 5.06 -0.68 -16.47
N GLN A 96 5.50 -1.15 -17.65
CA GLN A 96 5.66 -0.31 -18.83
C GLN A 96 4.32 0.24 -19.35
N GLU A 97 3.23 -0.52 -19.26
CA GLU A 97 1.89 -0.03 -19.57
C GLU A 97 1.47 1.09 -18.61
N LEU A 98 1.62 0.90 -17.30
CA LEU A 98 1.32 1.92 -16.29
C LEU A 98 2.11 3.20 -16.50
N LEU A 99 3.42 3.08 -16.78
CA LEU A 99 4.28 4.23 -17.07
C LEU A 99 3.80 5.00 -18.31
N ARG A 100 3.44 4.30 -19.39
CA ARG A 100 2.88 4.91 -20.62
C ARG A 100 1.55 5.61 -20.35
N LEU A 101 0.66 5.00 -19.59
CA LEU A 101 -0.64 5.61 -19.23
C LEU A 101 -0.45 6.89 -18.43
N GLN A 102 0.48 6.90 -17.47
CA GLN A 102 0.82 8.11 -16.70
C GLN A 102 1.42 9.24 -17.57
N GLU A 103 2.10 8.93 -18.67
CA GLU A 103 2.58 9.94 -19.63
C GLU A 103 1.45 10.55 -20.45
N LEU A 104 0.46 9.73 -20.84
CA LEU A 104 -0.68 10.14 -21.65
C LEU A 104 -1.75 10.88 -20.82
N MET A 105 -1.91 10.46 -19.58
CA MET A 105 -2.83 11.01 -18.60
C MET A 105 -2.01 11.31 -17.35
N PRO A 106 -1.40 12.51 -17.23
CA PRO A 106 -0.78 12.94 -15.99
C PRO A 106 -1.90 13.04 -14.95
N THR A 107 -2.15 11.90 -14.31
CA THR A 107 -3.01 11.81 -13.15
C THR A 107 -2.30 12.65 -12.10
N ALA A 108 -3.03 13.44 -11.30
CA ALA A 108 -2.41 14.11 -10.17
C ALA A 108 -1.62 13.06 -9.40
N ALA A 109 -0.30 13.25 -9.28
CA ALA A 109 0.52 12.36 -8.48
C ALA A 109 -0.15 12.22 -7.11
N THR A 110 -0.20 11.02 -6.55
CA THR A 110 -0.74 10.81 -5.21
C THR A 110 -0.12 11.85 -4.30
N ASP A 111 -0.94 12.68 -3.67
CA ASP A 111 -0.47 13.78 -2.85
C ASP A 111 0.47 13.20 -1.77
N PRO A 112 1.72 13.68 -1.65
CA PRO A 112 2.62 13.24 -0.59
C PRO A 112 1.95 13.31 0.79
N ALA A 113 1.06 14.27 1.03
CA ALA A 113 0.29 14.35 2.28
C ALA A 113 -0.64 13.14 2.49
N GLU A 114 -1.34 12.69 1.42
CA GLU A 114 -2.17 11.48 1.46
C GLU A 114 -1.33 10.24 1.78
N GLN A 115 -0.12 10.14 1.22
CA GLN A 115 0.79 9.01 1.48
C GLN A 115 1.23 8.96 2.95
N HIS A 116 1.66 10.08 3.52
CA HIS A 116 2.08 10.12 4.92
C HIS A 116 0.93 9.85 5.89
N ILE A 117 -0.29 10.32 5.58
CA ILE A 117 -1.48 10.02 6.37
C ILE A 117 -1.86 8.54 6.29
N ALA A 118 -1.83 7.95 5.10
CA ALA A 118 -2.07 6.53 4.94
C ALA A 118 -1.09 5.71 5.78
N THR A 119 0.22 6.03 5.69
CA THR A 119 1.27 5.37 6.47
C THR A 119 1.05 5.51 7.96
N ALA A 120 0.76 6.73 8.45
CA ALA A 120 0.51 6.97 9.86
C ALA A 120 -0.69 6.16 10.39
N ALA A 121 -1.79 6.07 9.62
CA ALA A 121 -2.95 5.27 9.99
C ALA A 121 -2.62 3.78 10.03
N MET A 122 -1.93 3.26 9.01
CA MET A 122 -1.48 1.87 8.94
C MET A 122 -0.58 1.51 10.12
N GLU A 123 0.44 2.32 10.41
CA GLU A 123 1.34 2.11 11.55
C GLU A 123 0.60 2.15 12.89
N SER A 124 -0.37 3.05 13.03
CA SER A 124 -1.14 3.19 14.27
C SER A 124 -2.01 1.95 14.54
N VAL A 125 -2.66 1.39 13.49
CA VAL A 125 -3.44 0.15 13.62
C VAL A 125 -2.52 -1.04 13.92
N ALA A 126 -1.40 -1.14 13.20
CA ALA A 126 -0.41 -2.20 13.41
C ALA A 126 0.19 -2.19 14.82
N ALA A 127 0.38 -1.00 15.42
CA ALA A 127 0.90 -0.87 16.78
C ALA A 127 -0.14 -1.15 17.87
N ALA A 128 -1.43 -0.89 17.60
CA ALA A 128 -2.48 -0.96 18.61
C ALA A 128 -3.05 -2.38 18.83
N SER A 129 -2.87 -3.28 17.87
CA SER A 129 -3.48 -4.61 17.89
C SER A 129 -2.76 -5.61 17.01
N ASP A 130 -3.02 -6.90 17.21
CA ASP A 130 -2.67 -7.96 16.27
C ASP A 130 -3.67 -7.96 15.10
N ALA A 131 -3.78 -6.81 14.42
CA ALA A 131 -4.71 -6.60 13.33
C ALA A 131 -4.27 -7.37 12.09
N ALA A 132 -5.25 -7.96 11.41
CA ALA A 132 -5.01 -8.54 10.09
C ALA A 132 -4.51 -7.46 9.12
N THR A 133 -3.65 -7.85 8.19
CA THR A 133 -3.06 -7.01 7.15
C THR A 133 -4.12 -6.25 6.35
N ALA A 134 -5.27 -6.90 6.10
CA ALA A 134 -6.42 -6.25 5.48
C ALA A 134 -6.97 -5.07 6.29
N MET A 135 -7.06 -5.18 7.62
CA MET A 135 -7.50 -4.06 8.48
C MET A 135 -6.50 -2.91 8.45
N ILE A 136 -5.20 -3.22 8.53
CA ILE A 136 -4.12 -2.23 8.44
C ILE A 136 -4.23 -1.47 7.12
N ALA A 137 -4.24 -2.17 5.98
CA ALA A 137 -4.36 -1.57 4.66
C ALA A 137 -5.63 -0.74 4.50
N TYR A 138 -6.78 -1.25 4.96
CA TYR A 138 -8.06 -0.55 4.87
C TYR A 138 -8.08 0.74 5.69
N ALA A 139 -7.42 0.78 6.85
CA ALA A 139 -7.28 1.99 7.65
C ALA A 139 -6.55 3.11 6.88
N GLY A 140 -5.53 2.77 6.08
CA GLY A 140 -4.87 3.70 5.18
C GLY A 140 -5.84 4.32 4.16
N ALA A 141 -6.70 3.50 3.54
CA ALA A 141 -7.72 3.97 2.59
C ALA A 141 -8.74 4.92 3.25
N VAL A 142 -9.21 4.60 4.46
CA VAL A 142 -10.14 5.46 5.22
C VAL A 142 -9.48 6.80 5.56
N ALA A 143 -8.22 6.77 5.98
CA ALA A 143 -7.48 7.98 6.34
C ALA A 143 -7.31 8.91 5.12
N VAL A 144 -6.98 8.36 3.95
CA VAL A 144 -6.90 9.12 2.70
C VAL A 144 -8.26 9.69 2.29
N ALA A 145 -9.34 8.89 2.38
CA ALA A 145 -10.68 9.38 2.10
C ALA A 145 -11.08 10.54 3.02
N ARG A 146 -10.66 10.49 4.29
CA ARG A 146 -10.88 11.58 5.24
C ARG A 146 -10.13 12.86 4.86
N VAL A 147 -8.87 12.76 4.44
CA VAL A 147 -8.10 13.90 3.91
C VAL A 147 -8.80 14.53 2.70
N ARG A 148 -9.27 13.70 1.76
CA ARG A 148 -9.94 14.19 0.53
C ARG A 148 -11.24 14.93 0.81
N ILE A 149 -11.99 14.52 1.82
CA ILE A 149 -13.21 15.21 2.25
C ILE A 149 -12.87 16.48 3.06
N GLY A 150 -11.77 16.47 3.82
CA GLY A 150 -11.26 17.62 4.56
C GLY A 150 -12.23 18.12 5.63
N ASP A 151 -12.31 19.44 5.78
CA ASP A 151 -13.15 20.12 6.79
C ASP A 151 -14.64 19.76 6.70
N ALA A 152 -15.09 19.27 5.54
CA ALA A 152 -16.48 18.84 5.35
C ALA A 152 -16.78 17.46 5.95
N TRP A 153 -15.81 16.79 6.58
CA TRP A 153 -15.99 15.41 7.07
C TRP A 153 -17.17 15.27 8.02
N GLU A 154 -17.22 16.09 9.07
CA GLU A 154 -18.27 16.02 10.11
C GLU A 154 -19.67 16.34 9.55
N ALA A 155 -19.73 17.18 8.52
CA ALA A 155 -20.98 17.56 7.85
C ALA A 155 -21.38 16.64 6.69
N SER A 156 -20.50 15.72 6.28
CA SER A 156 -20.75 14.79 5.17
C SER A 156 -21.74 13.70 5.57
N THR A 157 -22.59 13.30 4.63
CA THR A 157 -23.45 12.13 4.82
C THR A 157 -22.63 10.84 4.76
N ASP A 158 -23.16 9.76 5.34
CA ASP A 158 -22.50 8.46 5.29
C ASP A 158 -22.35 7.97 3.84
N GLU A 159 -23.32 8.24 2.96
CA GLU A 159 -23.19 7.90 1.53
C GLU A 159 -22.05 8.64 0.84
N ASN A 160 -21.81 9.91 1.18
CA ASN A 160 -20.69 10.67 0.61
C ASN A 160 -19.35 10.11 1.12
N ARG A 161 -19.25 9.79 2.42
CA ARG A 161 -18.05 9.19 3.00
C ARG A 161 -17.74 7.84 2.36
N ASP A 162 -18.75 6.98 2.24
CA ASP A 162 -18.63 5.66 1.61
C ASP A 162 -18.24 5.79 0.12
N ALA A 163 -18.78 6.77 -0.60
CA ALA A 163 -18.44 7.01 -2.00
C ALA A 163 -16.96 7.42 -2.17
N VAL A 164 -16.45 8.33 -1.34
CA VAL A 164 -15.04 8.74 -1.40
C VAL A 164 -14.12 7.60 -0.98
N VAL A 165 -14.48 6.82 0.05
CA VAL A 165 -13.73 5.62 0.43
C VAL A 165 -13.70 4.62 -0.75
N ALA A 166 -14.82 4.38 -1.41
CA ALA A 166 -14.89 3.51 -2.58
C ALA A 166 -14.04 4.01 -3.76
N GLU A 167 -13.98 5.32 -4.00
CA GLU A 167 -13.11 5.93 -5.01
C GLU A 167 -11.63 5.69 -4.69
N VAL A 168 -11.23 5.96 -3.45
CA VAL A 168 -9.86 5.74 -2.95
C VAL A 168 -9.46 4.27 -3.11
N ILE A 169 -10.34 3.35 -2.69
CA ILE A 169 -10.14 1.90 -2.81
C ILE A 169 -9.99 1.46 -4.26
N CYS A 170 -10.85 1.94 -5.17
CA CYS A 170 -10.76 1.60 -6.59
C CYS A 170 -9.40 2.00 -7.21
N GLY A 171 -8.77 3.03 -6.64
CA GLY A 171 -7.46 3.50 -7.07
C GLY A 171 -6.28 2.65 -6.62
N ASP A 172 -6.45 1.66 -5.72
CA ASP A 172 -5.34 0.89 -5.16
C ASP A 172 -5.64 -0.63 -5.00
N PRO A 173 -4.85 -1.55 -5.59
CA PRO A 173 -5.10 -2.98 -5.55
C PRO A 173 -4.95 -3.56 -4.14
N VAL A 174 -4.09 -2.97 -3.29
CA VAL A 174 -3.96 -3.40 -1.89
C VAL A 174 -5.22 -3.01 -1.13
N TRP A 175 -5.66 -1.77 -1.25
CA TRP A 175 -6.89 -1.31 -0.57
C TRP A 175 -8.15 -1.98 -1.12
N ALA A 176 -8.22 -2.23 -2.43
CA ALA A 176 -9.30 -2.99 -3.05
C ALA A 176 -9.34 -4.44 -2.54
N THR A 177 -8.20 -5.08 -2.37
CA THR A 177 -8.13 -6.45 -1.84
C THR A 177 -8.48 -6.49 -0.36
N ALA A 178 -7.99 -5.53 0.41
CA ALA A 178 -8.36 -5.37 1.82
C ALA A 178 -9.87 -5.16 1.98
N ALA A 179 -10.47 -4.30 1.16
CA ALA A 179 -11.90 -4.06 1.20
C ALA A 179 -12.70 -5.32 0.84
N ASP A 180 -12.29 -6.10 -0.16
CA ASP A 180 -12.97 -7.34 -0.53
C ASP A 180 -12.84 -8.43 0.55
N GLU A 181 -11.68 -8.50 1.21
CA GLU A 181 -11.37 -9.47 2.26
C GLU A 181 -12.10 -9.16 3.56
N LEU A 182 -12.25 -7.88 3.90
CA LEU A 182 -12.97 -7.45 5.09
C LEU A 182 -14.49 -7.49 4.87
N GLY A 183 -15.19 -8.15 5.80
CA GLY A 183 -16.63 -8.02 5.92
C GLY A 183 -17.07 -6.59 6.27
N ALA A 184 -18.33 -6.26 5.96
CA ALA A 184 -18.88 -4.91 6.19
C ALA A 184 -18.79 -4.44 7.65
N GLU A 185 -18.88 -5.35 8.62
CA GLU A 185 -18.70 -5.07 10.04
C GLU A 185 -17.28 -4.60 10.34
N LEU A 186 -16.26 -5.40 9.98
CA LEU A 186 -14.85 -5.05 10.20
C LEU A 186 -14.44 -3.77 9.47
N ARG A 187 -14.98 -3.51 8.27
CA ARG A 187 -14.75 -2.24 7.57
C ARG A 187 -15.30 -1.05 8.37
N ARG A 188 -16.52 -1.17 8.90
CA ARG A 188 -17.12 -0.13 9.74
C ARG A 188 -16.33 0.10 11.03
N ASP A 189 -15.93 -0.98 11.69
CA ASP A 189 -15.17 -0.90 12.94
C ASP A 189 -13.78 -0.29 12.71
N THR A 190 -13.12 -0.67 11.62
CA THR A 190 -11.82 -0.08 11.22
C THR A 190 -11.98 1.40 10.90
N ALA A 191 -13.03 1.80 10.19
CA ALA A 191 -13.30 3.21 9.90
C ALA A 191 -13.56 4.00 11.18
N ALA A 192 -14.42 3.49 12.07
CA ALA A 192 -14.69 4.10 13.37
C ALA A 192 -13.39 4.28 14.18
N TRP A 193 -12.53 3.26 14.23
CA TRP A 193 -11.25 3.33 14.91
C TRP A 193 -10.34 4.45 14.38
N VAL A 194 -10.25 4.59 13.04
CA VAL A 194 -9.46 5.66 12.39
C VAL A 194 -10.00 7.03 12.76
N HIS A 195 -11.32 7.19 12.83
CA HIS A 195 -11.95 8.46 13.20
C HIS A 195 -11.74 8.81 14.67
N GLU A 196 -11.87 7.84 15.57
CA GLU A 196 -11.62 8.04 17.00
C GLU A 196 -10.18 8.48 17.30
N ARG A 197 -9.22 8.09 16.46
CA ARG A 197 -7.79 8.39 16.63
C ARG A 197 -7.25 9.39 15.62
N TRP A 198 -8.14 10.15 14.98
CA TRP A 198 -7.74 11.03 13.88
C TRP A 198 -6.64 12.01 14.26
N ALA A 199 -6.75 12.67 15.43
CA ALA A 199 -5.75 13.63 15.89
C ALA A 199 -4.35 12.99 16.08
N ASP A 200 -4.30 11.77 16.61
CA ASP A 200 -3.03 11.04 16.80
C ASP A 200 -2.41 10.66 15.44
N ILE A 201 -3.25 10.26 14.48
CA ILE A 201 -2.84 9.92 13.11
C ILE A 201 -2.28 11.17 12.41
N GLU A 202 -2.95 12.32 12.53
CA GLU A 202 -2.48 13.59 11.95
C GLU A 202 -1.13 14.02 12.54
N GLU A 203 -0.97 13.94 13.87
CA GLU A 203 0.30 14.27 14.53
C GLU A 203 1.42 13.37 14.03
N ARG A 204 1.17 12.06 13.93
CA ARG A 204 2.16 11.11 13.44
C ARG A 204 2.51 11.34 11.96
N ALA A 205 1.53 11.64 11.12
CA ALA A 205 1.77 11.98 9.72
C ALA A 205 2.60 13.25 9.57
N ALA A 206 2.36 14.26 10.42
CA ALA A 206 3.17 15.49 10.42
C ALA A 206 4.65 15.21 10.78
N VAL A 207 4.91 14.29 11.71
CA VAL A 207 6.27 13.84 12.02
C VAL A 207 6.92 13.16 10.81
N LEU A 208 6.19 12.26 10.13
CA LEU A 208 6.71 11.59 8.93
C LEU A 208 7.05 12.60 7.82
N MET A 209 6.19 13.59 7.59
CA MET A 209 6.45 14.67 6.62
C MET A 209 7.69 15.49 6.98
N GLN A 210 7.90 15.79 8.27
CA GLN A 210 9.09 16.52 8.73
C GLN A 210 10.37 15.71 8.53
N LEU A 211 10.34 14.40 8.79
CA LEU A 211 11.47 13.50 8.56
C LEU A 211 11.80 13.39 7.07
N ALA A 212 10.79 13.27 6.21
CA ALA A 212 10.96 13.22 4.76
C ALA A 212 11.53 14.53 4.19
N ALA A 213 11.22 15.68 4.78
CA ALA A 213 11.78 16.98 4.37
C ALA A 213 13.21 17.23 4.87
N ALA A 214 13.70 16.43 5.82
CA ALA A 214 15.02 16.59 6.44
C ALA A 214 16.11 15.67 5.85
N GLY A 215 15.73 14.67 5.05
CA GLY A 215 16.62 13.74 4.34
C GLY A 215 16.86 14.16 2.90
#